data_AF-A0A2H5Y9C3-F1
#
_entry.id   AF-A0A2H5Y9C3-F1
#
_cell.length_a   1.000
_cell.length_b   1.000
_cell.length_c   1.000
_cell.angle_alpha   90.00
_cell.angle_beta   90.00
_cell.angle_gamma   90.00
#
_symmetry.space_group_name_H-M   'P 1'
#
loop_
_entity.id
_entity.type
_entity.pdbx_description
1 polymer ?
#
loop_
_entity_poly.entity_id
_entity_poly.type
_entity_poly.pdbx_seq_one_letter_code
_entity_poly.pdbx_strand_id
1 'polypeptide(L)'
;MVYRHFPLRTIHDKAMITAEASEAAGAQGKFWEMHDWLFDHQAEWVASPNITATLISAAQSLGLDVERFRRDLEEGRYRAKVEAAYAEAVALGLPGTPFLLVNGRPWPQTLNYLEYAHLEAMVKLARLRDRQFEAPPAMSIDPSRRYRAVLKTEKGDIVIELFADRAPLTVNNFVFLARSGWYNDITFHYVITDVVAITGDPSGTGFGGPGYTIPDEITGTLTFDAPGMVGMLNAGPNTNGSQFFITMAPLPQLNGRYTVFGQVVEGLEVVRMLRPRDPETDPGAPPGDRLLKVIIEEK
;
A
#
# COMPACT_ATOMS: atom_id res chain seq x y z
N MET A 1 15.51 7.28 -7.36
CA MET A 1 15.70 5.97 -6.73
C MET A 1 17.16 5.87 -6.29
N VAL A 2 17.42 5.37 -5.08
CA VAL A 2 18.78 5.24 -4.56
C VAL A 2 19.04 3.77 -4.29
N TYR A 3 20.04 3.19 -4.95
CA TYR A 3 20.49 1.83 -4.65
C TYR A 3 21.31 1.83 -3.35
N ARG A 4 21.07 0.84 -2.50
CA ARG A 4 21.81 0.63 -1.25
C ARG A 4 22.21 -0.84 -1.17
N HIS A 5 23.50 -1.08 -0.93
CA HIS A 5 24.04 -2.43 -0.81
C HIS A 5 23.56 -3.10 0.49
N PHE A 6 23.24 -4.38 0.41
CA PHE A 6 22.95 -5.23 1.57
C PHE A 6 23.60 -6.60 1.36
N PRO A 7 24.95 -6.69 1.42
CA PRO A 7 25.65 -7.95 1.15
C PRO A 7 25.42 -8.95 2.28
N LEU A 8 24.71 -10.06 1.99
CA LEU A 8 24.41 -11.14 2.93
C LEU A 8 25.62 -12.06 3.17
N ARG A 9 26.64 -11.54 3.87
CA ARG A 9 27.94 -12.22 4.09
C ARG A 9 27.85 -13.57 4.81
N THR A 10 26.77 -13.82 5.54
CA THR A 10 26.55 -15.08 6.29
C THR A 10 26.21 -16.26 5.40
N ILE A 11 25.70 -16.01 4.19
CA ILE A 11 25.29 -17.03 3.23
C ILE A 11 25.98 -16.90 1.87
N HIS A 12 26.67 -15.76 1.62
CA HIS A 12 27.40 -15.48 0.39
C HIS A 12 28.78 -14.88 0.71
N ASP A 13 29.83 -15.69 0.53
CA ASP A 13 31.23 -15.34 0.75
C ASP A 13 31.73 -14.18 -0.14
N LYS A 14 31.21 -14.09 -1.37
CA LYS A 14 31.59 -13.09 -2.38
C LYS A 14 30.73 -11.81 -2.36
N ALA A 15 29.72 -11.72 -1.50
CA ALA A 15 28.77 -10.60 -1.53
C ALA A 15 29.41 -9.23 -1.28
N MET A 16 30.45 -9.15 -0.45
CA MET A 16 31.13 -7.88 -0.19
C MET A 16 31.94 -7.43 -1.40
N ILE A 17 32.78 -8.30 -1.96
CA ILE A 17 33.67 -7.91 -3.06
C ILE A 17 32.90 -7.55 -4.35
N THR A 18 31.76 -8.19 -4.60
CA THR A 18 30.90 -7.84 -5.74
C THR A 18 30.16 -6.52 -5.52
N ALA A 19 29.77 -6.19 -4.28
CA ALA A 19 29.24 -4.86 -3.94
C ALA A 19 30.31 -3.76 -4.12
N GLU A 20 31.54 -4.01 -3.69
CA GLU A 20 32.68 -3.11 -3.92
C GLU A 20 32.99 -2.93 -5.41
N ALA A 21 32.84 -3.99 -6.22
CA ALA A 21 33.02 -3.94 -7.68
C ALA A 21 32.03 -3.00 -8.36
N SER A 22 30.74 -3.06 -8.01
CA SER A 22 29.74 -2.12 -8.55
C SER A 22 30.08 -0.67 -8.22
N GLU A 23 30.59 -0.40 -7.00
CA GLU A 23 31.03 0.94 -6.59
C GLU A 23 32.29 1.41 -7.33
N ALA A 24 33.27 0.52 -7.52
CA ALA A 24 34.48 0.81 -8.28
C ALA A 24 34.19 1.11 -9.75
N ALA A 25 33.26 0.37 -10.37
CA ALA A 25 32.75 0.67 -11.71
C ALA A 25 31.92 1.97 -11.72
N GLY A 26 31.12 2.21 -10.69
CA GLY A 26 30.34 3.44 -10.52
C GLY A 26 31.20 4.69 -10.43
N ALA A 27 32.37 4.61 -9.80
CA ALA A 27 33.33 5.71 -9.77
C ALA A 27 33.99 6.02 -11.13
N GLN A 28 33.71 5.19 -12.14
CA GLN A 28 34.05 5.39 -13.55
C GLN A 28 32.81 5.58 -14.43
N GLY A 29 31.63 5.77 -13.84
CA GLY A 29 30.37 6.02 -14.54
C GLY A 29 29.62 4.79 -15.00
N LYS A 30 30.06 3.57 -14.65
CA LYS A 30 29.46 2.30 -15.12
C LYS A 30 28.90 1.43 -13.99
N PHE A 31 28.20 2.07 -13.04
CA PHE A 31 27.63 1.36 -11.89
C PHE A 31 26.62 0.30 -12.35
N TRP A 32 25.68 0.69 -13.22
CA TRP A 32 24.59 -0.17 -13.65
C TRP A 32 25.07 -1.28 -14.57
N GLU A 33 26.04 -1.01 -15.43
CA GLU A 33 26.61 -2.01 -16.32
C GLU A 33 27.36 -3.10 -15.54
N MET A 34 28.10 -2.74 -14.48
CA MET A 34 28.72 -3.74 -13.59
C MET A 34 27.67 -4.46 -12.74
N HIS A 35 26.68 -3.73 -12.22
CA HIS A 35 25.56 -4.33 -11.50
C HIS A 35 24.86 -5.38 -12.36
N ASP A 36 24.41 -5.03 -13.56
CA ASP A 36 23.67 -5.91 -14.45
C ASP A 36 24.52 -7.09 -14.89
N TRP A 37 25.81 -6.87 -15.18
CA TRP A 37 26.75 -7.95 -15.45
C TRP A 37 26.83 -8.96 -14.28
N LEU A 38 26.90 -8.48 -13.04
CA LEU A 38 26.90 -9.35 -11.84
C LEU A 38 25.59 -10.13 -11.70
N PHE A 39 24.45 -9.57 -12.05
CA PHE A 39 23.19 -10.32 -12.00
C PHE A 39 23.11 -11.36 -13.12
N ASP A 40 23.47 -11.00 -14.34
CA ASP A 40 23.43 -11.87 -15.51
C ASP A 40 24.43 -13.05 -15.40
N HIS A 41 25.56 -12.84 -14.75
CA HIS A 41 26.66 -13.82 -14.64
C HIS A 41 26.76 -14.45 -13.25
N GLN A 42 25.68 -14.41 -12.45
CA GLN A 42 25.70 -14.90 -11.07
C GLN A 42 26.27 -16.31 -10.91
N ALA A 43 25.80 -17.25 -11.73
CA ALA A 43 26.26 -18.64 -11.67
C ALA A 43 27.78 -18.78 -11.90
N GLU A 44 28.36 -17.93 -12.75
CA GLU A 44 29.78 -17.95 -13.08
C GLU A 44 30.63 -17.44 -11.91
N TRP A 45 30.37 -16.22 -11.43
CA TRP A 45 31.23 -15.62 -10.42
C TRP A 45 31.02 -16.22 -9.03
N VAL A 46 29.83 -16.77 -8.72
CA VAL A 46 29.60 -17.52 -7.47
C VAL A 46 30.52 -18.75 -7.40
N ALA A 47 30.68 -19.46 -8.52
CA ALA A 47 31.53 -20.63 -8.63
C ALA A 47 33.03 -20.30 -8.79
N SER A 48 33.37 -19.04 -9.02
CA SER A 48 34.75 -18.65 -9.32
C SER A 48 35.69 -18.91 -8.12
N PRO A 49 36.80 -19.65 -8.32
CA PRO A 49 37.84 -19.82 -7.31
C PRO A 49 38.69 -18.56 -7.11
N ASN A 50 38.64 -17.63 -8.07
CA ASN A 50 39.33 -16.35 -8.02
C ASN A 50 38.39 -15.24 -8.50
N ILE A 51 37.52 -14.82 -7.59
CA ILE A 51 36.52 -13.78 -7.84
C ILE A 51 37.16 -12.47 -8.34
N THR A 52 38.32 -12.07 -7.81
CA THR A 52 39.00 -10.85 -8.24
C THR A 52 39.38 -10.90 -9.72
N ALA A 53 39.91 -12.03 -10.20
CA ALA A 53 40.22 -12.20 -11.62
C ALA A 53 38.96 -12.16 -12.50
N THR A 54 37.86 -12.78 -12.05
CA THR A 54 36.56 -12.72 -12.73
C THR A 54 36.05 -11.28 -12.85
N LEU A 55 36.11 -10.50 -11.76
CA LEU A 55 35.67 -9.10 -11.74
C LEU A 55 36.57 -8.19 -12.60
N ILE A 56 37.87 -8.48 -12.69
CA ILE A 56 38.79 -7.78 -13.59
C ILE A 56 38.42 -8.04 -15.06
N SER A 57 38.10 -9.29 -15.42
CA SER A 57 37.63 -9.64 -16.76
C SER A 57 36.31 -8.94 -17.10
N ALA A 58 35.39 -8.87 -16.15
CA ALA A 58 34.15 -8.10 -16.29
C ALA A 58 34.43 -6.60 -16.48
N ALA A 59 35.34 -6.03 -15.70
CA ALA A 59 35.71 -4.63 -15.85
C ALA A 59 36.33 -4.34 -17.23
N GLN A 60 37.14 -5.27 -17.75
CA GLN A 60 37.69 -5.17 -19.09
C GLN A 60 36.61 -5.23 -20.18
N SER A 61 35.66 -6.17 -20.10
CA SER A 61 34.58 -6.31 -21.08
C SER A 61 33.65 -5.09 -21.09
N LEU A 62 33.45 -4.49 -19.92
CA LEU A 62 32.69 -3.26 -19.75
C LEU A 62 33.47 -2.01 -20.13
N GLY A 63 34.75 -2.11 -20.52
CA GLY A 63 35.57 -0.97 -20.94
C GLY A 63 35.85 0.02 -19.80
N LEU A 64 36.16 -0.50 -18.61
CA LEU A 64 36.68 0.26 -17.48
C LEU A 64 38.20 0.42 -17.56
N ASP A 65 38.74 1.42 -16.86
CA ASP A 65 40.15 1.44 -16.48
C ASP A 65 40.42 0.31 -15.50
N VAL A 66 40.99 -0.77 -16.03
CA VAL A 66 41.24 -2.02 -15.30
C VAL A 66 42.29 -1.85 -14.20
N GLU A 67 43.31 -1.02 -14.41
CA GLU A 67 44.35 -0.79 -13.40
C GLU A 67 43.78 -0.04 -12.20
N ARG A 68 42.99 1.01 -12.47
CA ARG A 68 42.26 1.71 -11.42
C ARG A 68 41.28 0.77 -10.70
N PHE A 69 40.50 0.00 -11.45
CA PHE A 69 39.49 -0.90 -10.89
C PHE A 69 40.12 -1.97 -9.98
N ARG A 70 41.21 -2.59 -10.43
CA ARG A 70 41.98 -3.56 -9.64
C ARG A 70 42.45 -2.95 -8.34
N ARG A 71 43.12 -1.79 -8.40
CA ARG A 71 43.62 -1.09 -7.21
C ARG A 71 42.48 -0.77 -6.25
N ASP A 72 41.36 -0.26 -6.77
CA ASP A 72 40.20 0.13 -5.95
C ASP A 72 39.61 -1.08 -5.20
N LEU A 73 39.60 -2.28 -5.81
CA LEU A 73 39.19 -3.53 -5.17
C LEU A 73 40.23 -4.05 -4.16
N GLU A 74 41.51 -4.04 -4.51
CA GLU A 74 42.60 -4.53 -3.64
C GLU A 74 42.74 -3.68 -2.37
N GLU A 75 42.61 -2.36 -2.50
CA GLU A 75 42.63 -1.41 -1.38
C GLU A 75 41.32 -1.43 -0.57
N GLY A 76 40.28 -2.11 -1.06
CA GLY A 76 38.95 -2.10 -0.45
C GLY A 76 38.36 -0.69 -0.36
N ARG A 77 38.60 0.15 -1.39
CA ARG A 77 38.33 1.60 -1.37
C ARG A 77 36.86 1.92 -1.07
N TYR A 78 35.95 1.03 -1.46
CA TYR A 78 34.50 1.22 -1.31
C TYR A 78 33.91 0.40 -0.16
N ARG A 79 34.70 -0.40 0.55
CA ARG A 79 34.25 -1.23 1.67
C ARG A 79 33.47 -0.43 2.70
N ALA A 80 34.04 0.67 3.19
CA ALA A 80 33.38 1.50 4.20
C ALA A 80 32.01 2.03 3.76
N LYS A 81 31.85 2.37 2.47
CA LYS A 81 30.57 2.81 1.90
C LYS A 81 29.54 1.68 1.90
N VAL A 82 29.95 0.48 1.47
CA VAL A 82 29.10 -0.72 1.46
C VAL A 82 28.72 -1.13 2.88
N GLU A 83 29.65 -1.06 3.83
CA GLU A 83 29.41 -1.37 5.24
C GLU A 83 28.47 -0.38 5.90
N ALA A 84 28.61 0.92 5.61
CA ALA A 84 27.69 1.94 6.10
C ALA A 84 26.26 1.71 5.60
N ALA A 85 26.08 1.37 4.32
CA ALA A 85 24.76 1.04 3.76
C ALA A 85 24.14 -0.20 4.43
N TYR A 86 24.94 -1.24 4.66
CA TYR A 86 24.48 -2.43 5.37
C TYR A 86 24.09 -2.11 6.83
N ALA A 87 24.92 -1.36 7.55
CA ALA A 87 24.66 -0.98 8.94
C ALA A 87 23.39 -0.12 9.08
N GLU A 88 23.17 0.83 8.17
CA GLU A 88 21.94 1.63 8.10
C GLU A 88 20.71 0.73 7.93
N ALA A 89 20.77 -0.24 7.01
CA ALA A 89 19.66 -1.15 6.76
C ALA A 89 19.38 -2.09 7.93
N VAL A 90 20.41 -2.57 8.63
CA VAL A 90 20.25 -3.35 9.88
C VAL A 90 19.63 -2.49 10.99
N ALA A 91 20.07 -1.23 11.14
CA ALA A 91 19.49 -0.31 12.13
C ALA A 91 18.01 0.02 11.86
N LEU A 92 17.61 -0.01 10.58
CA LEU A 92 16.22 0.11 10.15
C LEU A 92 15.40 -1.19 10.31
N GLY A 93 16.03 -2.28 10.78
CA GLY A 93 15.37 -3.57 10.99
C GLY A 93 14.97 -4.28 9.71
N LEU A 94 15.68 -4.03 8.59
CA LEU A 94 15.33 -4.67 7.31
C LEU A 94 15.64 -6.18 7.35
N PRO A 95 14.69 -7.05 6.94
CA PRO A 95 14.81 -8.50 7.09
C PRO A 95 15.71 -9.17 6.03
N GLY A 96 16.14 -8.44 5.00
CA GLY A 96 16.96 -8.96 3.91
C GLY A 96 16.76 -8.18 2.61
N THR A 97 17.03 -8.84 1.48
CA THR A 97 16.91 -8.28 0.12
C THR A 97 15.98 -9.12 -0.77
N PRO A 98 15.28 -8.53 -1.76
CA PRO A 98 15.18 -7.09 -2.02
C PRO A 98 14.29 -6.39 -0.98
N PHE A 99 14.54 -5.11 -0.73
CA PHE A 99 13.74 -4.31 0.18
C PHE A 99 13.61 -2.87 -0.33
N LEU A 100 12.43 -2.28 -0.17
CA LEU A 100 12.14 -0.92 -0.61
C LEU A 100 11.74 -0.03 0.57
N LEU A 101 12.35 1.14 0.63
CA LEU A 101 12.05 2.18 1.61
C LEU A 101 11.36 3.36 0.92
N VAL A 102 10.28 3.86 1.52
CA VAL A 102 9.63 5.12 1.09
C VAL A 102 9.68 6.11 2.24
N ASN A 103 10.43 7.20 2.05
CA ASN A 103 10.65 8.22 3.08
C ASN A 103 11.14 7.59 4.40
N GLY A 104 12.12 6.68 4.31
CA GLY A 104 12.73 5.99 5.46
C GLY A 104 11.87 4.90 6.11
N ARG A 105 10.67 4.62 5.60
CA ARG A 105 9.78 3.58 6.14
C ARG A 105 9.77 2.32 5.28
N PRO A 106 9.82 1.13 5.91
CA PRO A 106 9.69 -0.13 5.21
C PRO A 106 8.38 -0.25 4.41
N TRP A 107 8.46 -0.63 3.13
CA TRP A 107 7.28 -0.95 2.34
C TRP A 107 6.80 -2.38 2.63
N PRO A 108 5.48 -2.65 2.77
CA PRO A 108 4.97 -3.98 3.10
C PRO A 108 5.39 -5.06 2.10
N GLN A 109 5.85 -6.20 2.61
CA GLN A 109 6.44 -7.26 1.79
C GLN A 109 5.45 -8.18 1.07
N THR A 110 4.16 -8.02 1.35
CA THR A 110 3.09 -8.85 0.80
C THR A 110 2.74 -8.53 -0.65
N LEU A 111 3.44 -7.58 -1.28
CA LEU A 111 3.19 -7.10 -2.64
C LEU A 111 4.47 -7.22 -3.47
N ASN A 112 4.39 -7.84 -4.64
CA ASN A 112 5.54 -8.13 -5.50
C ASN A 112 6.17 -6.83 -6.07
N TYR A 113 7.19 -6.29 -5.41
CA TYR A 113 7.73 -4.92 -5.58
C TYR A 113 8.22 -4.51 -6.97
N LEU A 114 8.29 -5.44 -7.94
CA LEU A 114 8.87 -5.21 -9.27
C LEU A 114 7.83 -4.78 -10.32
N GLU A 115 6.55 -4.71 -9.96
CA GLU A 115 5.50 -4.27 -10.88
C GLU A 115 5.25 -2.76 -10.76
N TYR A 116 5.17 -2.08 -11.92
CA TYR A 116 4.90 -0.64 -12.03
C TYR A 116 3.67 -0.20 -11.22
N ALA A 117 2.64 -1.06 -11.16
CA ALA A 117 1.42 -0.83 -10.38
C ALA A 117 1.70 -0.54 -8.88
N HIS A 118 2.72 -1.18 -8.29
CA HIS A 118 3.08 -0.96 -6.90
C HIS A 118 3.81 0.37 -6.68
N LEU A 119 4.65 0.80 -7.63
CA LEU A 119 5.28 2.12 -7.57
C LEU A 119 4.23 3.24 -7.65
N GLU A 120 3.23 3.08 -8.51
CA GLU A 120 2.11 4.02 -8.60
C GLU A 120 1.32 4.07 -7.29
N ALA A 121 1.00 2.90 -6.70
CA ALA A 121 0.34 2.82 -5.41
C ALA A 121 1.15 3.52 -4.30
N MET A 122 2.48 3.36 -4.29
CA MET A 122 3.36 4.07 -3.36
C MET A 122 3.28 5.59 -3.50
N VAL A 123 3.33 6.10 -4.73
CA VAL A 123 3.21 7.55 -4.97
C VAL A 123 1.84 8.06 -4.51
N LYS A 124 0.77 7.31 -4.78
CA LYS A 124 -0.59 7.64 -4.34
C LYS A 124 -0.70 7.66 -2.80
N LEU A 125 -0.15 6.66 -2.11
CA LEU A 125 -0.13 6.63 -0.64
C LEU A 125 0.77 7.72 -0.02
N ALA A 126 1.91 8.03 -0.65
CA ALA A 126 2.77 9.11 -0.19
C ALA A 126 2.06 10.47 -0.27
N ARG A 127 1.33 10.72 -1.36
CA ARG A 127 0.49 11.94 -1.54
C ARG A 127 -0.72 11.96 -0.61
N LEU A 128 -1.25 10.80 -0.21
CA LEU A 128 -2.38 10.73 0.72
C LEU A 128 -2.02 11.32 2.10
N ARG A 129 -0.75 11.27 2.52
CA ARG A 129 -0.31 11.78 3.83
C ARG A 129 -0.70 13.23 4.07
N ASP A 130 -0.67 14.07 3.04
CA ASP A 130 -1.02 15.49 3.14
C ASP A 130 -2.52 15.72 3.45
N ARG A 131 -3.36 14.69 3.28
CA ARG A 131 -4.80 14.72 3.60
C ARG A 131 -5.12 14.09 4.94
N GLN A 132 -4.20 13.32 5.53
CA GLN A 132 -4.44 12.54 6.75
C GLN A 132 -4.58 13.44 7.98
N PHE A 133 -5.31 12.94 8.97
CA PHE A 133 -5.51 13.56 10.26
C PHE A 133 -4.62 12.91 11.31
N GLU A 134 -4.26 13.68 12.34
CA GLU A 134 -3.38 13.21 13.41
C GLU A 134 -4.08 12.28 14.41
N ALA A 135 -5.40 12.43 14.58
CA ALA A 135 -6.19 11.68 15.55
C ALA A 135 -7.66 11.53 15.09
N PRO A 136 -8.40 10.56 15.66
CA PRO A 136 -9.84 10.45 15.43
C PRO A 136 -10.59 11.72 15.84
N PRO A 137 -11.68 12.09 15.15
CA PRO A 137 -12.45 13.27 15.49
C PRO A 137 -13.15 13.11 16.85
N ALA A 138 -13.26 14.21 17.60
CA ALA A 138 -14.11 14.26 18.78
C ALA A 138 -15.59 13.99 18.39
N MET A 139 -16.39 13.51 19.35
CA MET A 139 -17.83 13.32 19.15
C MET A 139 -18.50 14.67 18.85
N SER A 140 -19.12 14.76 17.67
CA SER A 140 -19.73 16.00 17.17
C SER A 140 -21.17 15.81 16.70
N ILE A 141 -21.59 14.56 16.44
CA ILE A 141 -22.97 14.22 16.16
C ILE A 141 -23.75 14.03 17.47
N ASP A 142 -25.07 14.21 17.40
CA ASP A 142 -26.02 13.74 18.40
C ASP A 142 -26.49 12.32 18.03
N PRO A 143 -26.09 11.26 18.76
CA PRO A 143 -26.49 9.88 18.46
C PRO A 143 -27.99 9.60 18.51
N SER A 144 -28.79 10.48 19.12
CA SER A 144 -30.25 10.31 19.20
C SER A 144 -30.99 10.78 17.95
N ARG A 145 -30.31 11.51 17.05
CA ARG A 145 -30.86 12.00 15.78
C ARG A 145 -30.70 11.01 14.65
N ARG A 146 -31.47 11.22 13.58
CA ARG A 146 -31.36 10.43 12.36
C ARG A 146 -30.40 11.12 11.39
N TYR A 147 -29.56 10.33 10.75
CA TYR A 147 -28.64 10.82 9.74
C TYR A 147 -28.77 9.98 8.47
N ARG A 148 -28.71 10.68 7.33
CA ARG A 148 -28.56 10.04 6.02
C ARG A 148 -27.29 10.50 5.35
N ALA A 149 -26.69 9.60 4.59
CA ALA A 149 -25.61 9.90 3.69
C ALA A 149 -26.06 9.68 2.25
N VAL A 150 -25.99 10.72 1.43
CA VAL A 150 -26.22 10.64 -0.02
C VAL A 150 -24.86 10.57 -0.71
N LEU A 151 -24.52 9.38 -1.19
CA LEU A 151 -23.34 9.13 -2.00
C LEU A 151 -23.67 9.52 -3.44
N LYS A 152 -23.07 10.61 -3.91
CA LYS A 152 -23.16 11.05 -5.31
C LYS A 152 -22.13 10.26 -6.12
N THR A 153 -22.57 9.35 -7.00
CA THR A 153 -21.66 8.58 -7.86
C THR A 153 -21.88 8.94 -9.33
N GLU A 154 -20.96 8.55 -10.21
CA GLU A 154 -21.17 8.70 -11.65
C GLU A 154 -22.22 7.73 -12.24
N LYS A 155 -22.69 6.76 -11.45
CA LYS A 155 -23.78 5.82 -11.80
C LYS A 155 -25.14 6.24 -11.28
N GLY A 156 -25.21 7.29 -10.45
CA GLY A 156 -26.42 7.72 -9.76
C GLY A 156 -26.19 7.90 -8.27
N ASP A 157 -27.27 8.18 -7.55
CA ASP A 157 -27.22 8.42 -6.11
C ASP A 157 -27.49 7.13 -5.33
N ILE A 158 -26.78 6.96 -4.21
CA ILE A 158 -27.03 5.91 -3.22
C ILE A 158 -27.32 6.60 -1.89
N VAL A 159 -28.43 6.27 -1.24
CA VAL A 159 -28.84 6.86 0.05
C VAL A 159 -28.69 5.81 1.15
N ILE A 160 -27.91 6.15 2.16
CA ILE A 160 -27.66 5.30 3.33
C ILE A 160 -28.32 5.94 4.55
N GLU A 161 -29.15 5.19 5.28
CA GLU A 161 -29.56 5.55 6.64
C GLU A 161 -28.47 5.09 7.60
N LEU A 162 -27.98 6.00 8.45
CA LEU A 162 -26.87 5.75 9.38
C LEU A 162 -27.39 5.39 10.77
N PHE A 163 -26.80 4.38 11.40
CA PHE A 163 -27.19 3.86 12.71
C PHE A 163 -26.46 4.57 13.86
N ALA A 164 -26.68 5.89 13.99
CA ALA A 164 -25.95 6.74 14.94
C ALA A 164 -26.10 6.32 16.41
N ASP A 165 -27.25 5.74 16.77
CA ASP A 165 -27.55 5.23 18.12
C ASP A 165 -26.85 3.89 18.41
N ARG A 166 -26.54 3.11 17.38
CA ARG A 166 -25.96 1.76 17.50
C ARG A 166 -24.45 1.72 17.27
N ALA A 167 -23.94 2.60 16.41
CA ALA A 167 -22.51 2.73 16.08
C ALA A 167 -22.06 4.21 16.10
N PRO A 168 -22.22 4.92 17.23
CA PRO A 168 -21.98 6.36 17.32
C PRO A 168 -20.57 6.78 16.94
N LEU A 169 -19.53 6.02 17.32
CA LEU A 169 -18.14 6.38 17.00
C LEU A 169 -17.89 6.27 15.49
N THR A 170 -18.38 5.20 14.87
CA THR A 170 -18.23 4.94 13.44
C THR A 170 -19.02 5.93 12.61
N VAL A 171 -20.26 6.24 13.00
CA VAL A 171 -21.08 7.25 12.31
C VAL A 171 -20.49 8.64 12.49
N ASN A 172 -20.00 9.01 13.68
CA ASN A 172 -19.32 10.29 13.90
C ASN A 172 -18.09 10.43 13.00
N ASN A 173 -17.26 9.39 12.93
CA ASN A 173 -16.09 9.34 12.07
C ASN A 173 -16.47 9.50 10.59
N PHE A 174 -17.46 8.72 10.12
CA PHE A 174 -17.93 8.79 8.73
C PHE A 174 -18.48 10.19 8.38
N VAL A 175 -19.28 10.78 9.26
CA VAL A 175 -19.85 12.14 9.07
C VAL A 175 -18.76 13.19 9.03
N PHE A 176 -17.77 13.12 9.92
CA PHE A 176 -16.61 14.02 9.92
C PHE A 176 -15.82 13.93 8.61
N LEU A 177 -15.48 12.72 8.17
CA LEU A 177 -14.74 12.47 6.94
C LEU A 177 -15.54 12.92 5.70
N ALA A 178 -16.84 12.69 5.66
CA ALA A 178 -17.71 13.18 4.59
C ALA A 178 -17.69 14.72 4.52
N ARG A 179 -17.87 15.40 5.66
CA ARG A 179 -17.91 16.86 5.75
C ARG A 179 -16.55 17.52 5.44
N SER A 180 -15.43 16.84 5.71
CA SER A 180 -14.09 17.32 5.35
C SER A 180 -13.74 17.11 3.87
N GLY A 181 -14.59 16.42 3.11
CA GLY A 181 -14.33 16.09 1.72
C GLY A 181 -13.38 14.91 1.53
N TRP A 182 -13.17 14.08 2.57
CA TRP A 182 -12.36 12.87 2.48
C TRP A 182 -12.83 11.94 1.35
N TYR A 183 -14.14 11.79 1.21
CA TYR A 183 -14.79 10.95 0.19
C TYR A 183 -15.05 11.67 -1.14
N ASN A 184 -14.50 12.87 -1.35
CA ASN A 184 -14.65 13.57 -2.62
C ASN A 184 -13.71 12.97 -3.65
N ASP A 185 -14.27 12.68 -4.82
CA ASP A 185 -13.55 12.18 -5.99
C ASP A 185 -12.65 10.97 -5.71
N ILE A 186 -13.26 9.90 -5.17
CA ILE A 186 -12.58 8.64 -4.91
C ILE A 186 -13.23 7.52 -5.71
N THR A 187 -12.58 6.37 -5.84
CA THR A 187 -13.09 5.22 -6.60
C THR A 187 -13.69 4.17 -5.67
N PHE A 188 -14.71 3.46 -6.15
CA PHE A 188 -14.99 2.10 -5.68
C PHE A 188 -13.86 1.20 -6.20
N HIS A 189 -12.85 0.94 -5.37
CA HIS A 189 -11.61 0.30 -5.80
C HIS A 189 -11.69 -1.23 -5.85
N TYR A 190 -12.69 -1.82 -5.18
CA TYR A 190 -12.95 -3.26 -5.19
C TYR A 190 -14.45 -3.52 -5.26
N VAL A 191 -14.91 -4.21 -6.30
CA VAL A 191 -16.33 -4.51 -6.58
C VAL A 191 -16.42 -5.93 -7.12
N ILE A 192 -17.07 -6.81 -6.36
CA ILE A 192 -17.41 -8.16 -6.79
C ILE A 192 -18.90 -8.20 -7.07
N THR A 193 -19.25 -8.46 -8.33
CA THR A 193 -20.63 -8.48 -8.83
C THR A 193 -21.54 -9.29 -7.91
N ASP A 194 -22.67 -8.68 -7.51
CA ASP A 194 -23.70 -9.26 -6.64
C ASP A 194 -23.23 -9.71 -5.24
N VAL A 195 -22.00 -9.39 -4.84
CA VAL A 195 -21.44 -9.71 -3.52
C VAL A 195 -21.23 -8.43 -2.71
N VAL A 196 -20.32 -7.55 -3.15
CA VAL A 196 -19.86 -6.41 -2.34
C VAL A 196 -19.24 -5.31 -3.20
N ALA A 197 -19.39 -4.06 -2.78
CA ALA A 197 -18.63 -2.91 -3.29
C ALA A 197 -17.91 -2.20 -2.15
N ILE A 198 -16.61 -1.90 -2.34
CA ILE A 198 -15.73 -1.30 -1.34
C ILE A 198 -15.19 0.04 -1.86
N THR A 199 -15.19 1.04 -0.99
CA THR A 199 -14.70 2.40 -1.26
C THR A 199 -14.14 3.04 0.02
N GLY A 200 -13.86 4.34 0.00
CA GLY A 200 -13.44 5.11 1.17
C GLY A 200 -11.93 5.29 1.32
N ASP A 201 -11.15 4.85 0.32
CA ASP A 201 -9.72 5.11 0.20
C ASP A 201 -9.46 6.19 -0.88
N PRO A 202 -9.02 7.41 -0.50
CA PRO A 202 -8.75 8.45 -1.48
C PRO A 202 -7.51 8.23 -2.34
N SER A 203 -6.64 7.29 -1.99
CA SER A 203 -5.56 6.85 -2.88
C SER A 203 -6.06 5.89 -3.97
N GLY A 204 -7.21 5.24 -3.74
CA GLY A 204 -7.77 4.21 -4.62
C GLY A 204 -6.96 2.91 -4.66
N THR A 205 -6.03 2.71 -3.71
CA THR A 205 -5.12 1.55 -3.70
C THR A 205 -5.67 0.38 -2.90
N GLY A 206 -6.64 0.61 -2.02
CA GLY A 206 -7.11 -0.35 -1.02
C GLY A 206 -6.31 -0.31 0.29
N PHE A 207 -5.17 0.40 0.31
CA PHE A 207 -4.26 0.45 1.48
C PHE A 207 -4.29 1.80 2.21
N GLY A 208 -5.04 2.78 1.70
CA GLY A 208 -5.12 4.10 2.32
C GLY A 208 -6.11 4.18 3.49
N GLY A 209 -5.99 5.25 4.28
CA GLY A 209 -6.84 5.50 5.43
C GLY A 209 -6.61 6.90 6.01
N PRO A 210 -7.40 7.32 7.01
CA PRO A 210 -7.45 8.70 7.48
C PRO A 210 -6.25 9.13 8.34
N GLY A 211 -5.29 8.25 8.59
CA GLY A 211 -4.11 8.52 9.44
C GLY A 211 -4.26 8.02 10.88
N TYR A 212 -5.45 7.60 11.27
CA TYR A 212 -5.79 7.03 12.57
C TYR A 212 -6.70 5.80 12.42
N THR A 213 -6.95 5.11 13.54
CA THR A 213 -7.96 4.05 13.63
C THR A 213 -8.98 4.31 14.74
N ILE A 214 -10.15 3.67 14.63
CA ILE A 214 -11.22 3.67 15.65
C ILE A 214 -11.62 2.23 16.03
N PRO A 215 -12.16 1.99 17.24
CA PRO A 215 -12.55 0.66 17.70
C PRO A 215 -13.76 0.09 16.93
N ASP A 216 -13.99 -1.22 17.08
CA ASP A 216 -15.20 -1.88 16.56
C ASP A 216 -16.42 -1.58 17.46
N GLU A 217 -17.62 -1.49 16.87
CA GLU A 217 -18.90 -1.32 17.58
C GLU A 217 -19.85 -2.48 17.26
N ILE A 218 -19.49 -3.68 17.72
CA ILE A 218 -20.24 -4.92 17.45
C ILE A 218 -21.31 -5.11 18.53
N THR A 219 -22.57 -4.91 18.17
CA THR A 219 -23.70 -4.97 19.13
C THR A 219 -24.57 -6.24 19.02
N GLY A 220 -24.21 -7.19 18.15
CA GLY A 220 -24.89 -8.49 17.99
C GLY A 220 -26.28 -8.44 17.34
N THR A 221 -26.99 -7.31 17.39
CA THR A 221 -28.30 -7.15 16.74
C THR A 221 -28.21 -6.60 15.32
N LEU A 222 -27.06 -5.99 14.96
CA LEU A 222 -26.79 -5.55 13.59
C LEU A 222 -25.91 -6.59 12.93
N THR A 223 -26.39 -7.12 11.81
CA THR A 223 -25.75 -8.21 11.05
C THR A 223 -25.82 -7.92 9.56
N PHE A 224 -25.06 -8.67 8.77
CA PHE A 224 -25.08 -8.66 7.30
C PHE A 224 -26.05 -9.70 6.77
N ASP A 225 -27.30 -9.68 7.21
CA ASP A 225 -28.35 -10.65 6.86
C ASP A 225 -29.14 -10.28 5.59
N ALA A 226 -28.91 -9.08 5.05
CA ALA A 226 -29.58 -8.55 3.88
C ALA A 226 -28.59 -7.88 2.91
N PRO A 227 -28.97 -7.68 1.63
CA PRO A 227 -28.28 -6.75 0.76
C PRO A 227 -28.47 -5.30 1.24
N GLY A 228 -27.52 -4.42 0.89
CA GLY A 228 -27.53 -3.00 1.23
C GLY A 228 -26.97 -2.70 2.62
N MET A 229 -26.48 -3.68 3.37
CA MET A 229 -25.86 -3.41 4.67
C MET A 229 -24.49 -2.74 4.48
N VAL A 230 -24.20 -1.73 5.31
CA VAL A 230 -22.98 -0.92 5.20
C VAL A 230 -22.08 -1.22 6.39
N GLY A 231 -20.90 -1.76 6.09
CA GLY A 231 -19.90 -2.15 7.08
C GLY A 231 -18.63 -1.32 6.96
N MET A 232 -18.01 -1.00 8.09
CA MET A 232 -16.69 -0.36 8.09
C MET A 232 -15.63 -1.44 7.84
N LEU A 233 -14.76 -1.22 6.85
CA LEU A 233 -13.66 -2.13 6.56
C LEU A 233 -12.53 -1.92 7.58
N ASN A 234 -11.89 -3.00 7.98
CA ASN A 234 -10.76 -2.99 8.91
C ASN A 234 -9.68 -4.01 8.45
N ALA A 235 -8.47 -3.86 8.96
CA ALA A 235 -7.36 -4.80 8.76
C ALA A 235 -7.22 -5.80 9.93
N GLY A 236 -8.29 -5.99 10.69
CA GLY A 236 -8.31 -6.69 11.97
C GLY A 236 -9.06 -5.91 13.05
N PRO A 237 -9.29 -6.53 14.23
CA PRO A 237 -10.09 -5.91 15.29
C PRO A 237 -9.59 -4.51 15.69
N ASN A 238 -10.52 -3.57 15.84
CA ASN A 238 -10.26 -2.19 16.26
C ASN A 238 -9.34 -1.37 15.32
N THR A 239 -9.32 -1.70 14.03
CA THR A 239 -8.53 -0.98 13.01
C THR A 239 -9.40 -0.30 11.95
N ASN A 240 -10.63 0.08 12.32
CA ASN A 240 -11.52 0.82 11.43
C ASN A 240 -10.92 2.18 11.08
N GLY A 241 -11.10 2.64 9.84
CA GLY A 241 -10.57 3.91 9.38
C GLY A 241 -11.60 4.68 8.58
N SER A 242 -11.40 4.76 7.26
CA SER A 242 -12.30 5.46 6.34
C SER A 242 -12.96 4.56 5.31
N GLN A 243 -12.38 3.38 5.07
CA GLN A 243 -12.87 2.45 4.05
C GLN A 243 -14.12 1.73 4.54
N PHE A 244 -15.12 1.63 3.68
CA PHE A 244 -16.36 0.94 3.99
C PHE A 244 -16.84 0.14 2.79
N PHE A 245 -17.73 -0.80 3.05
CA PHE A 245 -18.30 -1.65 2.03
C PHE A 245 -19.83 -1.67 2.10
N ILE A 246 -20.45 -1.92 0.95
CA ILE A 246 -21.90 -2.10 0.80
C ILE A 246 -22.12 -3.52 0.30
N THR A 247 -22.94 -4.30 1.01
CA THR A 247 -23.30 -5.66 0.60
C THR A 247 -24.31 -5.64 -0.54
N MET A 248 -24.20 -6.58 -1.48
CA MET A 248 -25.22 -6.81 -2.54
C MET A 248 -25.97 -8.14 -2.36
N ALA A 249 -25.54 -8.93 -1.37
CA ALA A 249 -26.17 -10.16 -0.89
C ALA A 249 -26.00 -10.28 0.64
N PRO A 250 -26.75 -11.16 1.32
CA PRO A 250 -26.45 -11.52 2.71
C PRO A 250 -25.04 -12.11 2.85
N LEU A 251 -24.26 -11.62 3.82
CA LEU A 251 -22.88 -12.04 4.09
C LEU A 251 -22.67 -12.35 5.59
N PRO A 252 -23.38 -13.34 6.18
CA PRO A 252 -23.33 -13.62 7.61
C PRO A 252 -21.94 -14.00 8.14
N GLN A 253 -21.03 -14.45 7.28
CA GLN A 253 -19.62 -14.71 7.61
C GLN A 253 -18.85 -13.44 8.02
N LEU A 254 -19.38 -12.25 7.74
CA LEU A 254 -18.81 -10.96 8.16
C LEU A 254 -19.32 -10.52 9.55
N ASN A 255 -20.35 -11.19 10.10
CA ASN A 255 -20.92 -10.85 11.40
C ASN A 255 -19.88 -11.00 12.51
N GLY A 256 -19.86 -10.04 13.43
CA GLY A 256 -18.92 -10.03 14.55
C GLY A 256 -17.46 -9.71 14.17
N ARG A 257 -17.21 -9.32 12.91
CA ARG A 257 -15.86 -8.94 12.42
C ARG A 257 -15.76 -7.46 12.00
N TYR A 258 -16.89 -6.86 11.64
CA TYR A 258 -16.97 -5.49 11.14
C TYR A 258 -18.12 -4.75 11.80
N THR A 259 -17.93 -3.45 12.03
CA THR A 259 -19.01 -2.57 12.50
C THR A 259 -20.03 -2.34 11.39
N VAL A 260 -21.28 -2.75 11.61
CA VAL A 260 -22.42 -2.36 10.76
C VAL A 260 -22.88 -0.97 11.22
N PHE A 261 -22.77 0.04 10.37
CA PHE A 261 -23.07 1.43 10.75
C PHE A 261 -24.13 2.12 9.89
N GLY A 262 -24.69 1.41 8.90
CA GLY A 262 -25.82 1.90 8.13
C GLY A 262 -26.40 0.86 7.18
N GLN A 263 -27.44 1.28 6.46
CA GLN A 263 -28.11 0.49 5.43
C GLN A 263 -28.52 1.38 4.26
N VAL A 264 -28.30 0.90 3.04
CA VAL A 264 -28.80 1.50 1.82
C VAL A 264 -30.33 1.41 1.81
N VAL A 265 -30.98 2.58 1.75
CA VAL A 265 -32.44 2.71 1.70
C VAL A 265 -32.94 3.08 0.30
N GLU A 266 -32.09 3.68 -0.54
CA GLU A 266 -32.38 4.02 -1.94
C GLU A 266 -31.10 3.84 -2.77
N GLY A 267 -31.21 3.39 -4.04
CA GLY A 267 -30.05 3.27 -4.93
C GLY A 267 -29.28 1.94 -4.84
N LEU A 268 -29.86 0.86 -4.31
CA LEU A 268 -29.19 -0.45 -4.28
C LEU A 268 -28.92 -0.98 -5.71
N GLU A 269 -29.81 -0.68 -6.65
CA GLU A 269 -29.61 -0.92 -8.08
C GLU A 269 -28.42 -0.14 -8.65
N VAL A 270 -28.15 1.07 -8.14
CA VAL A 270 -26.96 1.85 -8.52
C VAL A 270 -25.68 1.16 -8.05
N VAL A 271 -25.68 0.61 -6.83
CA VAL A 271 -24.56 -0.20 -6.30
C VAL A 271 -24.29 -1.40 -7.23
N ARG A 272 -25.33 -2.08 -7.73
CA ARG A 272 -25.20 -3.21 -8.66
C ARG A 272 -24.72 -2.83 -10.05
N MET A 273 -24.87 -1.56 -10.45
CA MET A 273 -24.37 -1.04 -11.73
C MET A 273 -22.90 -0.63 -11.70
N LEU A 274 -22.26 -0.66 -10.53
CA LEU A 274 -20.84 -0.38 -10.39
C LEU A 274 -20.01 -1.39 -11.18
N ARG A 275 -18.99 -0.90 -11.87
CA ARG A 275 -18.04 -1.68 -12.65
C ARG A 275 -17.37 -2.73 -11.75
N PRO A 276 -17.43 -4.02 -12.10
CA PRO A 276 -16.67 -5.05 -11.41
C PRO A 276 -15.18 -4.74 -11.47
N ARG A 277 -14.49 -4.89 -10.33
CA ARG A 277 -13.08 -4.60 -10.21
C ARG A 277 -12.48 -5.39 -9.05
N ASP A 278 -11.45 -6.16 -9.34
CA ASP A 278 -10.67 -6.85 -8.34
C ASP A 278 -9.18 -6.60 -8.64
N PRO A 279 -8.54 -5.65 -7.94
CA PRO A 279 -7.13 -5.33 -8.17
C PRO A 279 -6.17 -6.48 -7.87
N GLU A 280 -6.59 -7.51 -7.13
CA GLU A 280 -5.74 -8.67 -6.83
C GLU A 280 -5.67 -9.63 -8.03
N THR A 281 -6.79 -9.78 -8.75
CA THR A 281 -6.88 -10.69 -9.90
C THR A 281 -6.70 -9.99 -11.25
N ASP A 282 -6.96 -8.69 -11.33
CA ASP A 282 -6.72 -7.84 -12.50
C ASP A 282 -6.13 -6.47 -12.12
N PRO A 283 -4.82 -6.40 -11.81
CA PRO A 283 -4.14 -5.15 -11.47
C PRO A 283 -4.19 -4.09 -12.60
N GLY A 284 -4.36 -4.54 -13.85
CA GLY A 284 -4.40 -3.70 -15.05
C GLY A 284 -5.80 -3.17 -15.40
N ALA A 285 -6.83 -3.58 -14.66
CA ALA A 285 -8.20 -3.15 -14.90
C ALA A 285 -8.32 -1.62 -14.92
N PRO A 286 -9.21 -1.04 -15.76
CA PRO A 286 -9.53 0.38 -15.71
C PRO A 286 -9.97 0.81 -14.29
N PRO A 287 -9.74 2.08 -13.89
CA PRO A 287 -10.20 2.59 -12.60
C PRO A 287 -11.67 2.24 -12.33
N GLY A 288 -12.00 1.98 -11.06
CA GLY A 288 -13.38 1.73 -10.68
C GLY A 288 -14.24 2.99 -10.85
N ASP A 289 -15.56 2.82 -10.71
CA ASP A 289 -16.45 3.96 -10.83
C ASP A 289 -16.28 4.95 -9.67
N ARG A 290 -16.52 6.23 -9.93
CA ARG A 290 -16.25 7.33 -8.99
C ARG A 290 -17.39 7.59 -8.01
N LEU A 291 -17.05 7.69 -6.73
CA LEU A 291 -17.77 8.41 -5.70
C LEU A 291 -17.33 9.88 -5.75
N LEU A 292 -18.22 10.74 -6.23
CA LEU A 292 -17.95 12.15 -6.47
C LEU A 292 -17.89 12.94 -5.15
N LYS A 293 -18.83 12.68 -4.23
CA LYS A 293 -18.89 13.25 -2.88
C LYS A 293 -19.93 12.53 -2.03
N VAL A 294 -19.87 12.77 -0.71
CA VAL A 294 -20.88 12.34 0.26
C VAL A 294 -21.53 13.57 0.88
N ILE A 295 -22.86 13.63 0.85
CA ILE A 295 -23.66 14.67 1.52
C ILE A 295 -24.30 14.08 2.77
N ILE A 296 -24.12 14.74 3.92
CA ILE A 296 -24.74 14.32 5.18
C ILE A 296 -25.99 15.16 5.43
N GLU A 297 -27.13 14.48 5.59
CA GLU A 297 -28.41 15.06 6.01
C GLU A 297 -28.68 14.68 7.46
N GLU A 298 -29.03 15.66 8.29
CA GLU A 298 -29.45 15.46 9.67
C GLU A 298 -30.96 15.73 9.75
N LYS A 299 -31.73 14.80 10.32
CA LYS A 299 -33.19 14.83 10.38
C LYS A 299 -33.70 14.74 11.82
#